data_AF-A0A392S3J0-F1
#
_entry.id   AF-A0A392S3J0-F1
#
_cell.length_a   1.000
_cell.length_b   1.000
_cell.length_c   1.000
_cell.angle_alpha   90.00
_cell.angle_beta   90.00
_cell.angle_gamma   90.00
#
_symmetry.space_group_name_H-M   'P 1'
#
loop_
_entity.id
_entity.type
_entity.pdbx_description
1 polymer ?
#
loop_
_entity_poly.entity_id
_entity_poly.type
_entity_poly.pdbx_seq_one_letter_code
_entity_poly.pdbx_strand_id
1 'polypeptide(L)' 'MTLCTGLFKTLQLTEKNLVPYVGANLQGFNGSTTKPWGYVDLIVTFGEDKAMKSVKVQFLVVDCPSLYNCIIGRT' A
#
# COMPACT_ATOMS: atom_id res chain seq x y z
N MET A 1 -2.09 5.63 1.84
CA MET A 1 -0.82 4.91 2.14
C MET A 1 -0.43 4.07 0.92
N THR A 2 0.83 3.68 0.75
CA THR A 2 1.24 2.83 -0.39
C THR A 2 1.71 1.45 0.07
N LEU A 3 1.41 0.42 -0.71
CA LEU A 3 1.80 -0.97 -0.46
C LEU A 3 2.62 -1.49 -1.63
N CYS A 4 3.80 -2.05 -1.35
CA CYS A 4 4.65 -2.59 -2.40
C CYS A 4 4.12 -3.96 -2.88
N THR A 5 4.29 -4.23 -4.16
CA THR A 5 3.90 -5.50 -4.81
C THR A 5 4.48 -6.74 -4.14
N GLY A 6 5.67 -6.63 -3.52
CA GLY A 6 6.27 -7.70 -2.72
C GLY A 6 5.39 -8.13 -1.54
N LEU A 7 5.05 -7.19 -0.65
CA LEU A 7 4.18 -7.50 0.50
C LEU A 7 2.77 -7.89 0.06
N PHE A 8 2.24 -7.29 -1.00
CA PHE A 8 0.95 -7.67 -1.57
C PHE A 8 0.89 -9.17 -1.90
N LYS A 9 1.94 -9.70 -2.54
CA LYS A 9 2.06 -11.13 -2.85
C LYS A 9 2.29 -11.98 -1.59
N THR A 10 3.09 -11.52 -0.63
CA THR A 10 3.30 -12.22 0.65
C THR A 10 2.01 -12.37 1.46
N LEU A 11 1.12 -11.38 1.41
CA LEU A 11 -0.22 -11.42 2.01
C LEU A 11 -1.21 -12.27 1.19
N GLN A 12 -0.76 -12.93 0.12
CA GLN A 12 -1.56 -13.77 -0.77
C GLN A 12 -2.74 -13.01 -1.42
N LEU A 13 -2.58 -11.69 -1.59
CA LEU A 13 -3.54 -10.87 -2.30
C LEU A 13 -3.37 -11.06 -3.81
N THR A 14 -4.48 -10.93 -4.53
CA THR A 14 -4.53 -11.08 -5.98
C THR A 14 -5.18 -9.87 -6.62
N GLU A 15 -5.04 -9.72 -7.94
CA GLU A 15 -5.66 -8.60 -8.67
C GLU A 15 -7.18 -8.52 -8.48
N LYS A 16 -7.84 -9.63 -8.14
CA LYS A 16 -9.28 -9.65 -7.82
C LYS A 16 -9.64 -8.88 -6.55
N ASN A 17 -8.67 -8.70 -5.65
CA ASN A 17 -8.83 -7.91 -4.43
C ASN A 17 -8.61 -6.41 -4.68
N LEU A 18 -8.15 -6.04 -5.89
CA LEU A 18 -7.90 -4.64 -6.23
C LEU A 18 -9.17 -3.96 -6.71
N VAL A 19 -9.35 -2.74 -6.22
CA VAL A 19 -10.24 -1.77 -6.86
C VAL A 19 -9.42 -0.99 -7.89
N PRO A 20 -9.86 -0.88 -9.16
CA PRO A 20 -9.14 -0.15 -10.18
C PRO A 20 -8.81 1.28 -9.76
N TYR A 21 -7.55 1.67 -9.94
CA TYR A 21 -7.12 3.05 -9.74
C TYR A 21 -7.36 3.86 -11.02
N VAL A 22 -8.11 4.94 -10.91
CA VAL A 22 -8.33 5.91 -11.99
C VAL A 22 -7.73 7.24 -11.54
N GLY A 23 -6.51 7.53 -11.99
CA GLY A 23 -5.78 8.74 -11.62
C GLY A 23 -4.41 8.81 -12.28
N ALA A 24 -3.62 9.82 -11.90
CA ALA A 24 -2.29 10.05 -12.43
C ALA A 24 -1.26 9.05 -11.85
N ASN A 25 -0.15 8.86 -12.58
CA ASN A 25 0.98 8.11 -12.04
C ASN A 25 1.53 8.81 -10.79
N LEU A 26 2.07 8.02 -9.85
CA LEU A 26 2.76 8.57 -8.70
C LEU A 26 4.17 8.98 -9.12
N GLN A 27 4.58 10.17 -8.71
CA GLN A 27 5.92 10.68 -8.92
C GLN A 27 6.75 10.53 -7.64
N GLY A 28 7.89 9.85 -7.74
CA GLY A 28 8.89 9.77 -6.68
C GLY A 28 9.77 11.03 -6.64
N PHE A 29 10.45 11.24 -5.51
CA PHE A 29 11.33 12.40 -5.32
C PHE A 29 12.50 12.49 -6.31
N ASN A 30 12.93 11.36 -6.86
CA ASN A 30 13.95 11.29 -7.90
C ASN A 30 13.39 11.54 -9.32
N GLY A 31 12.14 12.00 -9.44
CA GLY A 31 11.47 12.22 -10.72
C GLY A 31 10.96 10.96 -11.42
N SER A 32 11.22 9.77 -10.87
CA SER A 32 10.66 8.53 -11.41
C SER A 32 9.14 8.51 -11.25
N THR A 33 8.44 7.85 -12.17
CA THR A 33 6.98 7.69 -12.10
C THR A 33 6.62 6.21 -12.08
N THR A 34 5.67 5.83 -11.23
CA THR A 34 5.10 4.47 -11.19
C THR A 34 3.59 4.52 -11.36
N LYS A 35 3.06 3.61 -12.16
CA LYS A 35 1.62 3.44 -12.33
C LYS A 35 1.09 2.54 -11.22
N PRO A 36 0.17 3.01 -10.36
CA PRO A 36 -0.45 2.15 -9.38
C PRO A 36 -1.27 1.03 -10.03
N TRP A 37 -1.28 -0.13 -9.39
CA TRP A 37 -2.10 -1.27 -9.82
C TRP A 37 -3.56 -1.08 -9.42
N GLY A 38 -3.80 -0.50 -8.24
CA GLY A 38 -5.14 -0.36 -7.70
C GLY A 38 -5.12 -0.08 -6.20
N TYR A 39 -6.30 0.04 -5.61
CA TYR A 39 -6.47 0.12 -4.17
C TYR A 39 -6.76 -1.24 -3.57
N VAL A 40 -6.31 -1.45 -2.34
CA VAL A 40 -6.73 -2.57 -1.50
C VAL A 40 -7.01 -2.06 -0.08
N ASP A 41 -8.13 -2.48 0.48
CA ASP A 41 -8.46 -2.20 1.86
C ASP A 41 -7.90 -3.30 2.77
N LEU A 42 -7.07 -2.93 3.74
CA LEU A 42 -6.48 -3.86 4.71
C LEU A 42 -6.79 -3.40 6.13
N ILE A 43 -7.02 -4.35 7.03
CA ILE A 43 -7.08 -4.07 8.46
C ILE A 43 -5.65 -4.09 8.97
N VAL A 44 -5.19 -2.95 9.49
CA VAL A 44 -3.84 -2.80 10.06
C VAL A 44 -3.98 -2.56 11.55
N THR A 45 -3.25 -3.34 12.34
CA THR A 45 -3.14 -3.16 13.78
C THR A 45 -1.89 -2.36 14.10
N PHE A 46 -2.06 -1.22 14.75
CA PHE A 46 -0.98 -0.35 15.22
C PHE A 46 -0.88 -0.40 16.74
N GLY A 47 0.32 -0.17 17.26
CA GLY A 47 0.59 -0.19 18.71
C GLY A 47 1.17 -1.52 19.18
N GLU A 48 1.41 -1.61 20.48
CA GLU A 48 2.04 -2.77 21.14
C GLU A 48 1.23 -3.17 22.38
N ASP A 49 1.24 -4.46 22.70
CA ASP A 49 0.54 -5.08 23.83
C ASP A 49 -0.91 -4.60 24.02
N LYS A 50 -1.16 -3.89 25.13
CA LYS A 50 -2.49 -3.45 25.56
C LYS A 50 -2.97 -2.19 24.84
N ALA A 51 -2.12 -1.54 24.06
CA ALA A 51 -2.43 -0.32 23.32
C ALA A 51 -2.59 -0.56 21.80
N MET A 52 -2.88 -1.81 21.41
CA MET A 52 -3.16 -2.14 20.01
C MET A 52 -4.50 -1.56 19.54
N LYS A 53 -4.49 -0.97 18.34
CA LYS A 53 -5.67 -0.45 17.66
C LYS A 53 -5.67 -0.93 16.21
N SER A 54 -6.72 -1.65 15.83
CA SER A 54 -6.95 -2.04 14.44
C SER A 54 -7.78 -0.99 13.72
N VAL A 55 -7.33 -0.58 12.54
CA VAL A 55 -8.02 0.35 11.67
C VAL A 55 -8.04 -0.17 10.24
N LYS A 56 -9.15 0.09 9.54
CA LYS A 56 -9.23 -0.19 8.11
C LYS A 56 -8.47 0.91 7.37
N VAL A 57 -7.48 0.52 6.58
CA VAL A 57 -6.61 1.40 5.82
C VAL A 57 -6.69 1.04 4.35
N GLN A 58 -6.87 2.06 3.51
CA GLN A 58 -6.78 1.92 2.07
C GLN A 58 -5.33 2.12 1.62
N PHE A 59 -4.78 1.10 0.97
CA PHE A 59 -3.46 1.12 0.37
C PHE A 59 -3.55 1.22 -1.14
N LEU A 60 -2.72 2.08 -1.72
CA LEU A 60 -2.47 2.12 -3.15
C LEU A 60 -1.32 1.17 -3.46
N VAL A 61 -1.58 0.11 -4.23
CA VAL A 61 -0.60 -0.91 -4.58
C VAL A 61 0.26 -0.41 -5.72
N VAL A 62 1.57 -0.40 -5.51
CA VAL A 62 2.55 0.16 -6.45
C VAL A 62 3.69 -0.81 -6.67
N ASP A 63 4.12 -0.92 -7.93
CA ASP A 63 5.36 -1.62 -8.22
C ASP A 63 6.53 -0.70 -7.90
N CYS A 64 7.29 -1.06 -6.86
CA CYS A 64 8.35 -0.24 -6.33
C CYS A 64 9.51 -1.13 -5.86
N PRO A 65 10.75 -0.88 -6.31
CA PRO A 65 11.95 -1.50 -5.76
C PRO A 65 12.33 -0.80 -4.44
N SER A 66 11.42 -0.77 -3.48
CA SER A 66 11.64 -0.19 -2.16
C SER A 66 12.22 -1.22 -1.20
N LEU A 67 13.09 -0.78 -0.29
CA LEU A 67 13.53 -1.57 0.86
C LEU A 67 12.39 -1.76 1.89
N TYR A 68 11.35 -0.94 1.81
CA TYR A 68 10.19 -0.98 2.69
C TYR A 68 9.01 -1.71 2.05
N ASN A 69 8.27 -2.47 2.86
CA ASN A 69 7.08 -3.19 2.44
C ASN A 69 5.87 -2.28 2.17
N CYS A 70 5.75 -1.19 2.92
CA CYS A 70 4.69 -0.18 2.76
C CYS A 70 5.18 1.19 3.24
N ILE A 71 4.51 2.25 2.79
CA ILE A 71 4.75 3.62 3.26
C ILE A 71 3.47 4.14 3.89
N ILE A 72 3.56 4.46 5.18
CA ILE A 72 2.49 5.06 5.97
C ILE A 72 2.66 6.58 5.90
N GLY A 73 1.66 7.25 5.32
CA GLY A 73 1.60 8.70 5.27
C GLY A 73 1.25 9.30 6.64
N ARG A 74 1.40 10.62 6.78
CA ARG A 74 1.18 11.35 8.04
C ARG A 74 -0.28 11.77 8.30
N THR A 75 -1.19 11.54 7.36
CA THR A 75 -2.57 12.08 7.38
C THR A 75 -3.54 11.12 6.77
#